data_AF-J3JHB3-F1
#
_entry.id   AF-J3JHB3-F1
#
_cell.length_a   1.000
_cell.length_b   1.000
_cell.length_c   1.000
_cell.angle_alpha   90.00
_cell.angle_beta   90.00
_cell.angle_gamma   90.00
#
_symmetry.space_group_name_H-M   'P 1'
#
loop_
_entity.id
_entity.type
_entity.pdbx_description
1 polymer ?
#
loop_
_entity_poly.entity_id
_entity_poly.type
_entity_poly.pdbx_seq_one_letter_code
_entity_poly.pdbx_strand_id
1 'polypeptide(L)'
;MELTTSGRFRVLDSPRERPELLLIDLDSFDPTYVETQGYDDALADAVDRLRSGFVVEATLTWTEDGTPRFASLDVERETRLEFVDGVTGVFEAARETWQTAEAENEGMNSSVTYDTDGAPNGVLYVFAKQAGARDLFEEFRSGVRPIEPLLQRVNENRDDDDPREVFVMRPADEPFVLVYIVFRAEGVLANTVRDTYDCPRE
;
A
#
# COMPACT_ATOMS: atom_id res chain seq x y z
N MET A 1 5.19 0.51 -34.73
CA MET A 1 5.64 1.12 -33.46
C MET A 1 4.93 0.34 -32.38
N GLU A 2 5.69 -0.35 -31.54
CA GLU A 2 5.13 -0.91 -30.32
C GLU A 2 4.66 0.25 -29.44
N LEU A 3 3.47 0.14 -28.87
CA LEU A 3 2.97 1.13 -27.95
C LEU A 3 3.77 0.97 -26.65
N THR A 4 4.32 2.07 -26.13
CA THR A 4 5.08 2.06 -24.88
C THR A 4 4.62 3.19 -23.97
N THR A 5 4.66 2.94 -22.67
CA THR A 5 4.32 3.90 -21.62
C THR A 5 5.38 3.82 -20.55
N SER A 6 5.97 4.95 -20.20
CA SER A 6 6.94 5.06 -19.11
C SER A 6 6.35 5.89 -17.99
N GLY A 7 6.63 5.51 -16.75
CA GLY A 7 6.09 6.19 -15.59
C GLY A 7 6.61 5.59 -14.29
N ARG A 8 6.10 6.13 -13.19
CA ARG A 8 6.33 5.60 -11.84
C ARG A 8 5.08 4.86 -11.40
N PHE A 9 5.28 3.67 -10.86
CA PHE A 9 4.16 2.78 -10.53
C PHE A 9 4.28 2.26 -9.10
N ARG A 10 3.14 2.16 -8.43
CA ARG A 10 2.98 1.31 -7.24
C ARG A 10 2.70 -0.11 -7.69
N VAL A 11 3.49 -1.06 -7.22
CA VAL A 11 3.23 -2.49 -7.40
C VAL A 11 2.22 -2.96 -6.36
N LEU A 12 1.20 -3.70 -6.79
CA LEU A 12 0.24 -4.43 -5.97
C LEU A 12 0.10 -5.86 -6.48
N ASP A 13 -0.33 -6.76 -5.60
CA ASP A 13 -0.74 -8.10 -6.02
C ASP A 13 -1.98 -8.01 -6.90
N SER A 14 -2.01 -8.80 -7.97
CA SER A 14 -3.21 -8.89 -8.78
C SER A 14 -4.31 -9.61 -8.01
N PRO A 15 -5.54 -9.06 -7.94
CA PRO A 15 -6.69 -9.79 -7.42
C PRO A 15 -7.13 -10.95 -8.35
N ARG A 16 -6.50 -11.09 -9.53
CA ARG A 16 -6.78 -12.15 -10.48
C ARG A 16 -5.82 -13.30 -10.24
N GLU A 17 -6.31 -14.53 -10.30
CA GLU A 17 -5.52 -15.76 -10.13
C GLU A 17 -4.64 -16.05 -11.37
N ARG A 18 -3.75 -15.12 -11.71
CA ARG A 18 -2.82 -15.15 -12.84
C ARG A 18 -1.44 -14.68 -12.38
N PRO A 19 -0.37 -15.11 -13.07
CA PRO A 19 0.98 -14.60 -12.81
C PRO A 19 1.15 -13.19 -13.40
N GLU A 20 0.48 -12.22 -12.78
CA GLU A 20 0.51 -10.82 -13.15
C GLU A 20 0.52 -9.95 -11.88
N LEU A 21 1.11 -8.76 -11.99
CA LEU A 21 1.06 -7.72 -10.97
C LEU A 21 0.07 -6.64 -11.40
N LEU A 22 -0.49 -5.93 -10.43
CA LEU A 22 -1.24 -4.71 -10.67
C LEU A 22 -0.31 -3.51 -10.43
N LEU A 23 -0.10 -2.70 -11.47
CA LEU A 23 0.62 -1.44 -11.38
C LEU A 23 -0.37 -0.28 -11.33
N ILE A 24 -0.25 0.56 -10.32
CA ILE A 24 -1.01 1.83 -10.23
C ILE A 24 -0.06 2.95 -10.60
N ASP A 25 -0.38 3.68 -11.67
CA ASP A 25 0.36 4.90 -12.05
C ASP A 25 0.31 5.93 -10.92
N LEU A 26 1.46 6.46 -10.49
CA LEU A 26 1.51 7.37 -9.35
C LEU A 26 0.96 8.78 -9.64
N ASP A 27 0.82 9.14 -10.92
CA ASP A 27 0.33 10.44 -11.36
C ASP A 27 -1.17 10.38 -11.72
N SER A 28 -1.58 9.38 -12.51
CA SER A 28 -2.97 9.25 -12.96
C SER A 28 -3.84 8.34 -12.08
N PHE A 29 -3.21 7.48 -11.27
CA PHE A 29 -3.85 6.40 -10.52
C PHE A 29 -4.54 5.34 -11.39
N ASP A 30 -4.19 5.28 -12.68
CA ASP A 30 -4.75 4.29 -13.57
C ASP A 30 -4.12 2.90 -13.32
N PRO A 31 -4.96 1.84 -13.20
CA PRO A 31 -4.48 0.49 -13.00
C PRO A 31 -4.05 -0.17 -14.32
N THR A 32 -2.91 -0.85 -14.31
CA THR A 32 -2.41 -1.68 -15.42
C THR A 32 -1.99 -3.05 -14.89
N TYR A 33 -2.53 -4.12 -15.48
CA TYR A 33 -2.18 -5.49 -15.12
C TYR A 33 -1.04 -5.97 -16.00
N VAL A 34 0.12 -6.27 -15.42
CA VAL A 34 1.37 -6.57 -16.14
C VAL A 34 1.82 -8.00 -15.84
N GLU A 35 2.10 -8.78 -16.87
CA GLU A 35 2.59 -10.16 -16.70
C GLU A 35 3.92 -10.21 -15.96
N THR A 36 4.10 -11.21 -15.11
CA THR A 36 5.37 -11.45 -14.40
C THR A 36 6.24 -12.54 -15.01
N GLN A 37 5.72 -13.26 -16.01
CA GLN A 37 6.42 -14.39 -16.62
C GLN A 37 6.97 -14.09 -18.00
N GLY A 38 7.90 -14.94 -18.46
CA GLY A 38 8.45 -14.92 -19.80
C GLY A 38 9.46 -13.79 -20.05
N TYR A 39 10.08 -13.29 -18.99
CA TYR A 39 11.27 -12.43 -19.06
C TYR A 39 12.52 -13.31 -19.05
N ASP A 40 13.59 -12.78 -19.62
CA ASP A 40 14.92 -13.41 -19.64
C ASP A 40 15.93 -12.56 -18.85
N ASP A 41 17.01 -13.20 -18.41
CA ASP A 41 18.18 -12.57 -17.80
C ASP A 41 17.86 -11.64 -16.60
N ALA A 42 18.52 -10.49 -16.52
CA ALA A 42 18.42 -9.56 -15.39
C ALA A 42 17.00 -8.98 -15.19
N LEU A 43 16.18 -8.94 -16.24
CA LEU A 43 14.81 -8.45 -16.13
C LEU A 43 13.91 -9.49 -15.43
N ALA A 44 14.16 -10.79 -15.63
CA ALA A 44 13.46 -11.83 -14.89
C ALA A 44 13.74 -11.73 -13.38
N ASP A 45 15.01 -11.60 -13.00
CA ASP A 45 15.40 -11.43 -11.60
C ASP A 45 14.80 -10.17 -10.96
N ALA A 46 14.69 -9.07 -11.73
CA ALA A 46 14.11 -7.82 -11.24
C ALA A 46 12.60 -7.96 -11.01
N VAL A 47 11.88 -8.60 -11.94
CA VAL A 47 10.44 -8.85 -11.82
C VAL A 47 10.12 -9.80 -10.66
N ASP A 48 10.90 -10.88 -10.49
CA ASP A 48 10.72 -11.86 -9.41
C ASP A 48 10.95 -11.28 -8.00
N ARG A 49 11.72 -10.19 -7.90
CA ARG A 49 11.97 -9.47 -6.64
C ARG A 49 10.86 -8.49 -6.28
N LEU A 50 9.96 -8.15 -7.20
CA LEU A 50 8.89 -7.22 -6.91
C LEU A 50 7.99 -7.76 -5.80
N ARG A 51 7.57 -6.87 -4.91
CA ARG A 51 6.65 -7.14 -3.82
C ARG A 51 5.58 -6.07 -3.78
N SER A 52 4.42 -6.45 -3.25
CA SER A 52 3.31 -5.54 -3.01
C SER A 52 3.75 -4.34 -2.18
N GLY A 53 3.47 -3.15 -2.72
CA GLY A 53 3.86 -1.87 -2.15
C GLY A 53 5.08 -1.21 -2.77
N PHE A 54 5.92 -1.92 -3.53
CA PHE A 54 7.13 -1.31 -4.09
C PHE A 54 6.77 -0.16 -5.04
N VAL A 55 7.61 0.87 -5.07
CA VAL A 55 7.56 1.93 -6.09
C VAL A 55 8.66 1.66 -7.10
N VAL A 56 8.28 1.64 -8.37
CA VAL A 56 9.18 1.34 -9.47
C VAL A 56 9.10 2.40 -10.55
N GLU A 57 10.24 2.75 -11.14
CA GLU A 57 10.28 3.42 -12.43
C GLU A 57 10.30 2.33 -13.51
N ALA A 58 9.31 2.34 -14.40
CA ALA A 58 9.18 1.30 -15.41
C ALA A 58 8.79 1.85 -16.77
N THR A 59 9.20 1.13 -17.81
CA THR A 59 8.64 1.26 -19.16
C THR A 59 7.88 -0.01 -19.47
N LEU A 60 6.61 0.13 -19.83
CA LEU A 60 5.75 -0.94 -20.29
C LEU A 60 5.70 -0.94 -21.81
N THR A 61 5.62 -2.13 -22.41
CA THR A 61 5.36 -2.33 -23.84
C THR A 61 4.16 -3.26 -24.02
N TRP A 62 3.36 -3.03 -25.05
CA TRP A 62 2.15 -3.81 -25.32
C TRP A 62 2.43 -4.80 -26.45
N THR A 63 2.18 -6.07 -26.20
CA THR A 63 2.25 -7.11 -27.22
C THR A 63 1.11 -6.95 -28.24
N GLU A 64 1.18 -7.69 -29.35
CA GLU A 64 0.15 -7.62 -30.42
C GLU A 64 -1.25 -8.01 -29.91
N ASP A 65 -1.32 -8.86 -28.89
CA ASP A 65 -2.51 -9.29 -28.17
C ASP A 65 -2.98 -8.31 -27.07
N GLY A 66 -2.28 -7.17 -26.91
CA GLY A 66 -2.64 -6.09 -26.01
C GLY A 66 -2.23 -6.30 -24.55
N THR A 67 -1.38 -7.29 -24.30
CA THR A 67 -0.89 -7.63 -22.97
C THR A 67 0.33 -6.78 -22.64
N PRO A 68 0.31 -5.95 -21.57
CA PRO A 68 1.46 -5.14 -21.21
C PRO A 68 2.52 -5.97 -20.48
N ARG A 69 3.78 -5.70 -20.79
CA ARG A 69 4.97 -6.36 -20.22
C ARG A 69 6.04 -5.30 -19.90
N PHE A 70 6.91 -5.58 -18.94
CA PHE A 70 8.04 -4.72 -18.63
C PHE A 70 9.04 -4.73 -19.79
N ALA A 71 9.40 -3.54 -20.28
CA ALA A 71 10.54 -3.31 -21.15
C ALA A 71 11.77 -2.86 -20.36
N SER A 72 11.55 -2.10 -19.28
CA SER A 72 12.57 -1.74 -18.28
C SER A 72 11.92 -1.61 -16.91
N LEU A 73 12.71 -1.86 -15.87
CA LEU A 73 12.26 -1.83 -14.48
C LEU A 73 13.42 -1.43 -13.56
N ASP A 74 13.20 -0.43 -12.72
CA ASP A 74 14.08 -0.04 -11.63
C ASP A 74 13.26 0.17 -10.35
N VAL A 75 13.74 -0.34 -9.21
CA VAL A 75 13.04 -0.21 -7.93
C VAL A 75 13.53 1.06 -7.23
N GLU A 76 12.67 2.08 -7.18
CA GLU A 76 12.99 3.35 -6.52
C GLU A 76 12.84 3.26 -5.00
N ARG A 77 11.78 2.59 -4.53
CA ARG A 77 11.48 2.52 -3.09
C ARG A 77 10.80 1.22 -2.72
N GLU A 78 11.38 0.50 -1.77
CA GLU A 78 10.86 -0.76 -1.23
C GLU A 78 9.80 -0.54 -0.14
N THR A 79 8.82 0.35 -0.40
CA THR A 79 7.66 0.46 0.49
C THR A 79 6.91 -0.87 0.52
N ARG A 80 6.45 -1.31 1.69
CA ARG A 80 5.68 -2.55 1.82
C ARG A 80 4.24 -2.23 2.17
N LEU A 81 3.30 -2.86 1.49
CA LEU A 81 1.86 -2.80 1.80
C LEU A 81 1.40 -4.15 2.32
N GLU A 82 0.82 -4.14 3.51
CA GLU A 82 0.30 -5.32 4.18
C GLU A 82 -1.21 -5.16 4.40
N PHE A 83 -2.00 -6.16 4.03
CA PHE A 83 -3.45 -6.15 4.15
C PHE A 83 -3.90 -7.21 5.17
N VAL A 84 -4.23 -6.78 6.38
CA VAL A 84 -4.58 -7.68 7.49
C VAL A 84 -6.08 -7.62 7.77
N ASP A 85 -6.79 -8.69 7.42
CA ASP A 85 -8.23 -8.81 7.65
C ASP A 85 -8.55 -9.44 9.02
N GLY A 86 -9.70 -9.08 9.57
CA GLY A 86 -10.27 -9.70 10.76
C GLY A 86 -9.48 -9.45 12.04
N VAL A 87 -8.64 -8.40 12.10
CA VAL A 87 -7.80 -8.15 13.27
C VAL A 87 -8.65 -7.90 14.51
N THR A 88 -8.20 -8.44 15.64
CA THR A 88 -8.79 -8.19 16.96
C THR A 88 -7.84 -7.39 17.82
N GLY A 89 -8.35 -6.68 18.83
CA GLY A 89 -7.48 -6.01 19.80
C GLY A 89 -6.66 -4.86 19.21
N VAL A 90 -7.28 -4.06 18.32
CA VAL A 90 -6.64 -2.87 17.72
C VAL A 90 -6.00 -1.99 18.80
N PHE A 91 -4.86 -1.37 18.50
CA PHE A 91 -4.18 -0.47 19.43
C PHE A 91 -5.03 0.77 19.77
N GLU A 92 -4.79 1.34 20.96
CA GLU A 92 -5.59 2.43 21.54
C GLU A 92 -5.65 3.66 20.64
N ALA A 93 -4.54 4.07 20.03
CA ALA A 93 -4.50 5.23 19.15
C ALA A 93 -5.52 5.17 17.99
N ALA A 94 -5.84 3.98 17.47
CA ALA A 94 -6.89 3.83 16.45
C ALA A 94 -8.29 4.08 17.00
N ARG A 95 -8.58 3.54 18.18
CA ARG A 95 -9.87 3.76 18.84
C ARG A 95 -10.06 5.22 19.19
N GLU A 96 -9.03 5.88 19.73
CA GLU A 96 -9.09 7.30 20.07
C GLU A 96 -9.28 8.19 18.83
N THR A 97 -8.56 7.87 17.74
CA THR A 97 -8.71 8.58 16.46
C THR A 97 -10.14 8.42 15.91
N TRP A 98 -10.71 7.22 16.01
CA TRP A 98 -12.08 6.96 15.59
C TRP A 98 -13.13 7.63 16.49
N GLN A 99 -12.96 7.59 17.82
CA GLN A 99 -13.85 8.28 18.77
C GLN A 99 -13.89 9.78 18.50
N THR A 100 -12.76 10.38 18.12
CA THR A 100 -12.71 11.79 17.69
C THR A 100 -13.51 11.99 16.41
N ALA A 101 -13.33 11.14 15.40
CA ALA A 101 -14.12 11.18 14.17
C ALA A 101 -15.64 11.10 14.44
N GLU A 102 -16.08 10.18 15.32
CA GLU A 102 -17.50 10.06 15.68
C GLU A 102 -18.02 11.30 16.41
N ALA A 103 -17.23 11.84 17.35
CA ALA A 103 -17.60 13.04 18.09
C ALA A 103 -17.78 14.26 17.17
N GLU A 104 -17.00 14.33 16.09
CA GLU A 104 -17.05 15.40 15.08
C GLU A 104 -18.00 15.09 13.91
N ASN A 105 -18.63 13.90 13.91
CA ASN A 105 -19.46 13.39 12.83
C ASN A 105 -18.72 13.38 11.47
N GLU A 106 -17.45 12.99 11.50
CA GLU A 106 -16.58 12.81 10.33
C GLU A 106 -16.46 11.33 9.94
N GLY A 107 -16.48 11.05 8.64
CA GLY A 107 -16.35 9.68 8.12
C GLY A 107 -14.91 9.16 8.08
N MET A 108 -13.94 10.00 8.43
CA MET A 108 -12.50 9.71 8.41
C MET A 108 -11.81 10.63 9.42
N ASN A 109 -10.77 10.15 10.08
CA ASN A 109 -9.87 10.99 10.87
C ASN A 109 -8.44 10.43 10.81
N SER A 110 -7.45 11.20 11.26
CA SER A 110 -6.05 10.81 11.26
C SER A 110 -5.31 11.31 12.49
N SER A 111 -4.33 10.55 12.96
CA SER A 111 -3.46 10.93 14.07
C SER A 111 -2.01 10.51 13.83
N VAL A 112 -1.06 11.32 14.29
CA VAL A 112 0.37 10.99 14.27
C VAL A 112 0.70 10.15 15.49
N THR A 113 1.44 9.06 15.30
CA THR A 113 1.96 8.25 16.41
C THR A 113 3.41 8.62 16.73
N TYR A 114 3.79 8.40 17.98
CA TYR A 114 5.09 8.77 18.52
C TYR A 114 5.77 7.55 19.16
N ASP A 115 7.10 7.54 19.15
CA ASP A 115 7.88 6.55 19.88
C ASP A 115 8.05 6.94 21.37
N THR A 116 8.81 6.14 22.11
CA THR A 116 9.06 6.35 23.54
C THR A 116 9.83 7.63 23.84
N ASP A 117 10.55 8.18 22.86
CA ASP A 117 11.31 9.42 22.98
C ASP A 117 10.47 10.64 22.52
N GLY A 118 9.22 10.41 22.10
CA GLY A 118 8.31 11.45 21.61
C GLY A 118 8.57 11.86 20.17
N ALA A 119 9.38 11.12 19.41
CA ALA A 119 9.60 11.40 17.99
C ALA A 119 8.50 10.76 17.14
N PRO A 120 7.99 11.46 16.10
CA PRO A 120 6.99 10.89 15.19
C PRO A 120 7.51 9.63 14.50
N ASN A 121 6.75 8.53 14.58
CA ASN A 121 7.13 7.23 14.02
C ASN A 121 6.12 6.66 13.01
N GLY A 122 4.93 7.24 12.91
CA GLY A 122 3.93 6.87 11.91
C GLY A 122 2.74 7.81 11.86
N VAL A 123 1.85 7.58 10.90
CA VAL A 123 0.53 8.22 10.82
C VAL A 123 -0.54 7.15 10.65
N LEU A 124 -1.60 7.31 11.42
CA LEU A 124 -2.78 6.48 11.39
C LEU A 124 -3.92 7.22 10.72
N TYR A 125 -4.63 6.55 9.83
CA TYR A 125 -5.90 6.97 9.28
C TYR A 125 -6.97 5.95 9.65
N VAL A 126 -8.15 6.42 10.03
CA VAL A 126 -9.35 5.58 10.23
C VAL A 126 -10.44 6.05 9.29
N PHE A 127 -11.19 5.10 8.73
CA PHE A 127 -12.27 5.33 7.80
C PHE A 127 -13.51 4.56 8.24
N ALA A 128 -14.66 5.22 8.32
CA ALA A 128 -15.91 4.57 8.66
C ALA A 128 -16.22 3.41 7.70
N LYS A 129 -16.62 2.24 8.24
CA LYS A 129 -17.13 1.15 7.42
C LYS A 129 -18.43 1.60 6.75
N GLN A 130 -18.50 1.44 5.43
CA GLN A 130 -19.70 1.76 4.66
C GLN A 130 -20.50 0.49 4.38
N ALA A 131 -21.05 -0.10 5.46
CA ALA A 131 -21.75 -1.39 5.42
C ALA A 131 -22.82 -1.44 4.31
N GLY A 132 -22.67 -2.41 3.40
CA GLY A 132 -23.61 -2.67 2.30
C GLY A 132 -23.45 -1.79 1.06
N ALA A 133 -22.57 -0.78 1.08
CA ALA A 133 -22.33 0.09 -0.06
C ALA A 133 -20.93 -0.11 -0.66
N ARG A 134 -19.89 -0.14 0.19
CA ARG A 134 -18.49 -0.23 -0.25
C ARG A 134 -17.67 -0.98 0.79
N ASP A 135 -16.75 -1.81 0.31
CA ASP A 135 -15.76 -2.48 1.14
C ASP A 135 -14.40 -1.79 0.99
N LEU A 136 -14.14 -0.80 1.85
CA LEU A 136 -12.93 0.03 1.74
C LEU A 136 -11.64 -0.78 1.82
N PHE A 137 -11.63 -1.85 2.61
CA PHE A 137 -10.47 -2.73 2.72
C PHE A 137 -10.16 -3.39 1.37
N GLU A 138 -11.18 -3.98 0.73
CA GLU A 138 -11.04 -4.57 -0.60
C GLU A 138 -10.75 -3.53 -1.69
N GLU A 139 -11.30 -2.31 -1.58
CA GLU A 139 -10.99 -1.23 -2.52
C GLU A 139 -9.50 -0.84 -2.46
N PHE A 140 -8.91 -0.75 -1.27
CA PHE A 140 -7.47 -0.52 -1.13
C PHE A 140 -6.66 -1.71 -1.62
N ARG A 141 -7.05 -2.94 -1.24
CA ARG A 141 -6.35 -4.18 -1.62
C ARG A 141 -6.31 -4.40 -3.12
N SER A 142 -7.39 -4.10 -3.82
CA SER A 142 -7.52 -4.24 -5.26
C SER A 142 -7.01 -3.04 -6.06
N GLY A 143 -6.53 -1.98 -5.39
CA GLY A 143 -6.10 -0.74 -6.05
C GLY A 143 -7.24 0.12 -6.63
N VAL A 144 -8.51 -0.29 -6.52
CA VAL A 144 -9.68 0.52 -6.93
C VAL A 144 -9.70 1.87 -6.20
N ARG A 145 -9.27 1.88 -4.94
CA ARG A 145 -8.94 3.08 -4.20
C ARG A 145 -7.42 3.14 -4.01
N PRO A 146 -6.73 4.08 -4.66
CA PRO A 146 -5.29 4.20 -4.49
C PRO A 146 -4.96 4.62 -3.06
N ILE A 147 -3.95 3.99 -2.47
CA ILE A 147 -3.38 4.39 -1.17
C ILE A 147 -2.43 5.58 -1.30
N GLU A 148 -2.01 5.86 -2.54
CA GLU A 148 -0.99 6.86 -2.88
C GLU A 148 -1.26 8.25 -2.31
N PRO A 149 -2.49 8.81 -2.32
CA PRO A 149 -2.73 10.13 -1.74
C PRO A 149 -2.37 10.23 -0.24
N LEU A 150 -2.48 9.12 0.52
CA LEU A 150 -2.10 9.09 1.94
C LEU A 150 -0.57 9.07 2.08
N LEU A 151 0.11 8.29 1.24
CA LEU A 151 1.57 8.19 1.23
C LEU A 151 2.23 9.47 0.71
N GLN A 152 1.69 10.10 -0.33
CA GLN A 152 2.14 11.40 -0.84
C GLN A 152 2.08 12.44 0.27
N ARG A 153 0.94 12.55 0.98
CA ARG A 153 0.84 13.46 2.14
C ARG A 153 1.90 13.16 3.20
N VAL A 154 2.16 11.90 3.52
CA VAL A 154 3.21 11.55 4.50
C VAL A 154 4.59 11.96 3.98
N ASN A 155 4.91 11.66 2.72
CA ASN A 155 6.21 11.96 2.12
C ASN A 155 6.43 13.46 1.94
N GLU A 156 5.41 14.25 1.61
CA GLU A 156 5.51 15.72 1.53
C GLU A 156 5.84 16.36 2.88
N ASN A 157 5.40 15.75 3.98
CA ASN A 157 5.67 16.24 5.34
C ASN A 157 6.98 15.69 5.92
N ARG A 158 7.74 14.90 5.15
CA ARG A 158 8.99 14.27 5.58
C ARG A 158 10.09 14.52 4.57
N ASP A 159 11.21 15.04 5.04
CA ASP A 159 12.40 15.27 4.20
C ASP A 159 13.29 14.01 4.17
N ASP A 160 12.71 12.87 3.81
CA ASP A 160 13.41 11.59 3.70
C ASP A 160 12.77 10.66 2.64
N ASP A 161 13.58 9.80 2.05
CA ASP A 161 13.18 8.79 1.07
C ASP A 161 13.08 7.38 1.65
N ASP A 162 13.09 7.25 2.98
CA ASP A 162 13.11 5.94 3.64
C ASP A 162 11.90 5.09 3.20
N PRO A 163 12.07 3.77 3.01
CA PRO A 163 10.96 2.89 2.71
C PRO A 163 9.92 2.94 3.85
N ARG A 164 8.66 3.15 3.47
CA ARG A 164 7.51 3.08 4.38
C ARG A 164 7.04 1.65 4.55
N GLU A 165 6.41 1.37 5.68
CA GLU A 165 5.70 0.10 5.88
C GLU A 165 4.26 0.43 6.26
N VAL A 166 3.31 -0.01 5.43
CA VAL A 166 1.91 0.38 5.54
C VAL A 166 1.08 -0.86 5.85
N PHE A 167 0.23 -0.72 6.85
CA PHE A 167 -0.71 -1.76 7.25
C PHE A 167 -2.12 -1.26 7.02
N VAL A 168 -2.84 -1.86 6.09
CA VAL A 168 -4.27 -1.68 5.92
C VAL A 168 -4.95 -2.78 6.70
N MET A 169 -5.71 -2.43 7.73
CA MET A 169 -6.35 -3.41 8.60
C MET A 169 -7.85 -3.24 8.65
N ARG A 170 -8.57 -4.36 8.61
CA ARG A 170 -10.02 -4.41 8.85
C ARG A 170 -10.30 -5.13 10.16
N PRO A 171 -10.51 -4.40 11.26
CA PRO A 171 -10.84 -5.04 12.53
C PRO A 171 -12.18 -5.75 12.48
N ALA A 172 -12.29 -6.91 13.14
CA ALA A 172 -13.53 -7.67 13.21
C ALA A 172 -14.60 -6.93 14.03
N ASP A 173 -14.20 -6.31 15.15
CA ASP A 173 -15.09 -5.79 16.18
C ASP A 173 -15.26 -4.26 16.17
N GLU A 174 -14.56 -3.56 15.27
CA GLU A 174 -14.59 -2.08 15.20
C GLU A 174 -15.38 -1.58 13.98
N PRO A 175 -16.02 -0.40 14.04
CA PRO A 175 -16.83 0.15 12.94
C PRO A 175 -16.02 0.87 11.85
N PHE A 176 -14.69 0.71 11.82
CA PHE A 176 -13.80 1.39 10.88
C PHE A 176 -12.81 0.44 10.20
N VAL A 177 -12.22 0.86 9.09
CA VAL A 177 -11.00 0.32 8.48
C VAL A 177 -9.88 1.30 8.80
N LEU A 178 -8.67 0.80 9.08
CA LEU A 178 -7.52 1.67 9.37
C LEU A 178 -6.40 1.48 8.36
N VAL A 179 -5.66 2.55 8.10
CA VAL A 179 -4.41 2.55 7.34
C VAL A 179 -3.34 3.12 8.24
N TYR A 180 -2.36 2.31 8.61
CA TYR A 180 -1.25 2.72 9.45
C TYR A 180 0.05 2.77 8.66
N ILE A 181 0.58 3.98 8.46
CA ILE A 181 1.81 4.24 7.72
C ILE A 181 2.95 4.42 8.72
N VAL A 182 3.83 3.44 8.80
CA VAL A 182 5.06 3.50 9.61
C VAL A 182 6.18 4.13 8.77
N PHE A 183 6.87 5.12 9.34
CA PHE A 183 7.84 5.93 8.59
C PHE A 183 9.12 5.19 8.22
N ARG A 184 9.52 4.21 9.02
CA ARG A 184 10.71 3.39 8.79
C ARG A 184 10.32 1.92 8.67
N ALA A 185 10.42 1.38 7.46
CA ALA A 185 10.33 -0.05 7.26
C ALA A 185 11.42 -0.77 8.07
N GLU A 186 11.10 -1.97 8.56
CA GLU A 186 12.02 -2.78 9.40
C GLU A 186 12.41 -2.14 10.75
N GLY A 187 11.83 -0.97 11.07
CA GLY A 187 11.97 -0.33 12.36
C GLY A 187 11.21 -1.08 13.47
N VAL A 188 11.51 -0.72 14.72
CA VAL A 188 10.90 -1.32 15.92
C VAL A 188 9.37 -1.32 15.84
N LEU A 189 8.77 -0.18 15.48
CA LEU A 189 7.31 -0.07 15.37
C LEU A 189 6.73 -1.04 14.34
N ALA A 190 7.34 -1.14 13.15
CA ALA A 190 6.83 -2.03 12.11
C ALA A 190 6.95 -3.50 12.53
N ASN A 191 8.06 -3.89 13.17
CA ASN A 191 8.22 -5.23 13.73
C ASN A 191 7.16 -5.53 14.80
N THR A 192 6.92 -4.60 15.72
CA THR A 192 5.88 -4.75 16.75
C THR A 192 4.50 -4.96 16.14
N VAL A 193 4.13 -4.20 15.10
CA VAL A 193 2.84 -4.37 14.42
C VAL A 193 2.75 -5.75 13.79
N ARG A 194 3.79 -6.21 13.08
CA ARG A 194 3.83 -7.53 12.47
C ARG A 194 3.67 -8.66 13.47
N ASP A 195 4.39 -8.57 14.60
CA ASP A 195 4.31 -9.55 15.68
C ASP A 195 2.94 -9.52 16.36
N THR A 196 2.30 -8.35 16.47
CA THR A 196 0.99 -8.20 17.14
C THR A 196 -0.15 -8.79 16.33
N TYR A 197 -0.08 -8.67 15.00
CA TYR A 197 -1.16 -9.07 14.10
C TYR A 197 -0.81 -10.27 13.22
N ASP A 198 0.24 -11.03 13.60
CA ASP A 198 0.70 -12.25 12.94
C ASP A 198 0.86 -12.09 11.41
N CYS A 199 1.42 -10.95 10.97
CA CYS A 199 1.70 -10.66 9.56
C CYS A 199 3.21 -10.57 9.30
N PRO A 200 3.95 -11.69 9.21
CA PRO A 200 5.39 -11.68 8.96
C PRO A 200 5.73 -11.11 7.57
N ARG A 201 6.97 -10.66 7.38
CA ARG A 201 7.44 -10.21 6.05
C ARG A 201 7.58 -11.42 5.12
N GLU A 202 7.03 -11.28 3.92
CA GLU A 202 7.24 -12.20 2.79
C GLU A 202 8.49 -11.90 1.97
#